data_AF-A0A527YYR9-F1
#
_entry.id   AF-A0A527YYR9-F1
#
_cell.length_a   1.000
_cell.length_b   1.000
_cell.length_c   1.000
_cell.angle_alpha   90.00
_cell.angle_beta   90.00
_cell.angle_gamma   90.00
#
_symmetry.space_group_name_H-M   'P 1'
#
loop_
_entity.id
_entity.type
_entity.pdbx_description
1 polymer ?
#
loop_
_entity_poly.entity_id
_entity_poly.type
_entity_poly.pdbx_seq_one_letter_code
_entity_poly.pdbx_strand_id
1 'polypeptide(L)'
;MLRTVAVSAGYGVLPVVSGVDIKVAAGEVVGLLGRNGAGKTTLLRVIAGALRTRGGAVVLGDQDLTHAPAFRRARAGIAHVPQGRGIFNQLTVRQNLEVGTRAARGRGDRAIP
;
A
#
# COMPACT_ATOMS: atom_id res chain seq x y z
N MET A 1 12.96 5.26 -3.78
CA MET A 1 11.97 6.11 -4.47
C MET A 1 10.77 5.26 -4.87
N LEU A 2 9.56 5.68 -4.53
CA LEU A 2 8.31 5.08 -5.01
C LEU A 2 7.85 5.85 -6.27
N ARG A 3 7.39 5.15 -7.30
CA ARG A 3 6.76 5.78 -8.47
C ARG A 3 5.57 4.98 -8.98
N THR A 4 4.57 5.68 -9.50
CA THR A 4 3.57 5.11 -10.40
C THR A 4 3.78 5.64 -11.80
N VAL A 5 3.51 4.79 -12.81
CA VAL A 5 3.57 5.17 -14.22
C VAL A 5 2.22 4.88 -14.85
N ALA A 6 1.48 5.91 -15.25
CA ALA A 6 0.17 5.84 -15.91
C ALA A 6 -0.81 4.84 -15.24
N VAL A 7 -0.88 4.83 -13.90
CA VAL A 7 -1.70 3.85 -13.18
C VAL A 7 -3.19 4.10 -13.42
N SER A 8 -3.89 3.04 -13.84
CA SER A 8 -5.33 3.04 -14.08
C SER A 8 -6.00 1.91 -13.31
N ALA A 9 -7.02 2.21 -12.51
CA ALA A 9 -7.71 1.22 -11.69
C ALA A 9 -9.14 1.65 -11.34
N GLY A 10 -9.98 0.68 -11.00
CA GLY A 10 -11.37 0.93 -10.62
C GLY A 10 -12.09 -0.35 -10.24
N TYR A 11 -13.36 -0.23 -9.87
CA TYR A 11 -14.21 -1.33 -9.44
C TYR A 11 -15.22 -1.68 -10.52
N GLY A 12 -15.47 -2.97 -10.77
CA GLY A 12 -16.39 -3.40 -11.84
C GLY A 12 -15.94 -2.89 -13.21
N VAL A 13 -16.82 -2.24 -13.96
CA VAL A 13 -16.49 -1.67 -15.28
C VAL A 13 -15.91 -0.24 -15.19
N LEU A 14 -16.24 0.52 -14.15
CA LEU A 14 -15.90 1.95 -14.08
C LEU A 14 -14.44 2.18 -13.64
N PRO A 15 -13.63 2.90 -14.43
CA PRO A 15 -12.33 3.39 -13.98
C PRO A 15 -12.53 4.52 -12.94
N VAL A 16 -11.78 4.45 -11.84
CA VAL A 16 -11.79 5.48 -10.77
C VAL A 16 -10.50 6.30 -10.78
N VAL A 17 -9.39 5.66 -11.18
CA VAL A 17 -8.09 6.28 -11.41
C VAL A 17 -7.73 6.02 -12.87
N SER A 18 -7.25 7.04 -13.58
CA SER A 18 -6.93 6.95 -15.00
C SER A 18 -5.60 7.63 -15.28
N GLY A 19 -4.56 6.86 -15.61
CA GLY A 19 -3.28 7.39 -16.05
C GLY A 19 -2.53 8.23 -15.01
N VAL A 20 -2.48 7.80 -13.74
CA VAL A 20 -1.85 8.61 -12.68
C VAL A 20 -0.36 8.29 -12.50
N ASP A 21 0.44 9.36 -12.61
CA ASP A 21 1.88 9.38 -12.32
C ASP A 21 2.15 10.10 -11.00
N ILE A 22 2.84 9.42 -10.09
CA ILE A 22 3.40 10.03 -8.88
C ILE A 22 4.85 9.60 -8.71
N LYS A 23 5.65 10.43 -8.05
CA LYS A 23 7.01 10.12 -7.62
C LYS A 23 7.16 10.59 -6.18
N VAL A 24 7.76 9.74 -5.34
CA VAL A 24 8.04 10.02 -3.93
C VAL A 24 9.47 9.57 -3.65
N ALA A 25 10.36 10.51 -3.37
CA ALA A 25 11.75 10.26 -3.02
C ALA A 25 11.88 9.66 -1.60
N ALA A 26 13.06 9.11 -1.31
CA ALA A 26 13.34 8.65 0.06
C ALA A 26 13.43 9.86 1.00
N GLY A 27 12.78 9.79 2.16
CA GLY A 27 12.72 10.90 3.13
C GLY A 27 11.71 12.00 2.78
N GLU A 28 11.01 11.88 1.65
CA GLU A 28 9.99 12.85 1.24
C GLU A 28 8.62 12.53 1.85
N VAL A 29 7.87 13.57 2.20
CA VAL A 29 6.47 13.48 2.61
C VAL A 29 5.60 14.16 1.55
N VAL A 30 4.74 13.39 0.89
CA VAL A 30 3.87 13.88 -0.18
C VAL A 30 2.40 13.81 0.25
N GLY A 31 1.69 14.92 0.11
CA GLY A 31 0.24 14.99 0.31
C GLY A 31 -0.53 14.73 -0.98
N LEU A 32 -1.48 13.78 -0.95
CA LEU A 32 -2.43 13.54 -2.04
C LEU A 32 -3.78 14.17 -1.69
N LEU A 33 -4.11 15.31 -2.31
CA LEU A 33 -5.33 16.06 -2.05
C LEU A 33 -6.37 15.92 -3.17
N GLY A 34 -7.63 16.14 -2.83
CA GLY A 34 -8.75 16.09 -3.78
C GLY A 34 -10.08 15.81 -3.08
N ARG A 35 -11.19 16.03 -3.78
CA ARG A 35 -12.54 15.80 -3.24
C ARG A 35 -12.79 14.33 -2.89
N ASN A 36 -13.81 14.06 -2.09
CA ASN A 36 -14.30 12.69 -1.90
C ASN A 36 -14.73 12.10 -3.26
N GLY A 37 -14.40 10.84 -3.50
CA GLY A 37 -14.63 10.19 -4.79
C GLY A 37 -13.54 10.43 -5.85
N ALA A 38 -12.58 11.34 -5.64
CA ALA A 38 -11.51 11.62 -6.62
C ALA A 38 -10.47 10.49 -6.81
N GLY A 39 -10.68 9.31 -6.22
CA GLY A 39 -9.80 8.15 -6.42
C GLY A 39 -8.57 8.06 -5.51
N LYS A 40 -8.41 8.95 -4.52
CA LYS A 40 -7.27 8.93 -3.57
C LYS A 40 -7.07 7.57 -2.89
N THR A 41 -8.11 7.09 -2.21
CA THR A 41 -8.08 5.78 -1.52
C THR A 41 -7.87 4.64 -2.52
N THR A 42 -8.42 4.75 -3.74
CA THR A 42 -8.22 3.76 -4.80
C THR A 42 -6.76 3.69 -5.23
N LEU A 43 -6.10 4.83 -5.47
CA LEU A 43 -4.68 4.88 -5.82
C LEU A 43 -3.81 4.27 -4.71
N LEU A 44 -4.05 4.64 -3.45
CA LEU A 44 -3.31 4.08 -2.31
C LEU A 44 -3.49 2.55 -2.20
N ARG A 45 -4.70 2.03 -2.44
CA ARG A 45 -4.95 0.58 -2.47
C ARG A 45 -4.21 -0.11 -3.62
N VAL A 46 -4.07 0.53 -4.79
CA VAL A 46 -3.27 0.00 -5.91
C VAL A 46 -1.79 -0.06 -5.55
N ILE A 47 -1.24 0.99 -4.95
CA ILE A 47 0.15 1.03 -4.49
C ILE A 47 0.41 -0.06 -3.44
N ALA A 48 -0.51 -0.23 -2.49
CA ALA A 48 -0.46 -1.26 -1.46
C ALA A 48 -0.65 -2.70 -1.98
N GLY A 49 -1.14 -2.86 -3.22
CA GLY A 49 -1.50 -4.17 -3.78
C GLY A 49 -2.81 -4.75 -3.24
N ALA A 50 -3.63 -3.93 -2.57
CA ALA A 50 -4.98 -4.29 -2.12
C ALA A 50 -6.04 -4.13 -3.23
N LEU A 51 -5.69 -3.45 -4.33
CA LEU A 51 -6.48 -3.38 -5.56
C LEU A 51 -5.55 -3.62 -6.75
N ARG A 52 -5.96 -4.48 -7.68
CA ARG A 52 -5.18 -4.75 -8.89
C ARG A 52 -5.27 -3.56 -9.86
N THR A 53 -4.14 -3.13 -10.40
CA THR A 53 -4.14 -2.14 -11.49
C THR A 53 -4.63 -2.78 -12.80
N ARG A 54 -5.34 -2.02 -13.63
CA ARG A 54 -5.75 -2.42 -14.99
C ARG A 54 -4.71 -2.06 -16.05
N GLY A 55 -3.81 -1.14 -15.72
CA GLY A 55 -2.74 -0.69 -16.59
C GLY A 55 -1.72 0.17 -15.85
N GLY A 56 -0.62 0.49 -16.50
CA GLY A 56 0.49 1.20 -15.89
C GLY A 56 1.29 0.34 -14.90
N ALA A 57 2.17 0.98 -14.14
CA ALA A 57 3.12 0.31 -13.26
C ALA A 57 3.23 0.94 -11.87
N VAL A 58 3.58 0.11 -10.87
CA VAL A 58 3.97 0.54 -9.52
C VAL A 58 5.37 0.03 -9.23
N VAL A 59 6.31 0.94 -8.98
CA VAL A 59 7.73 0.60 -8.83
C VAL A 59 8.29 1.19 -7.54
N LEU A 60 9.08 0.41 -6.81
CA LEU A 60 9.81 0.85 -5.62
C LEU A 60 11.31 0.61 -5.81
N GLY A 61 12.08 1.70 -5.95
CA GLY A 61 13.47 1.64 -6.39
C GLY A 61 13.54 1.05 -7.80
N ASP A 62 14.25 -0.06 -7.92
CA ASP A 62 14.38 -0.84 -9.16
C ASP A 62 13.40 -2.01 -9.25
N GLN A 63 12.59 -2.24 -8.21
CA GLN A 63 11.66 -3.37 -8.16
C GLN A 63 10.30 -2.99 -8.75
N ASP A 64 9.94 -3.62 -9.87
CA ASP A 64 8.58 -3.60 -10.39
C ASP A 64 7.67 -4.47 -9.50
N LEU A 65 6.71 -3.81 -8.85
CA LEU A 65 5.75 -4.44 -7.95
C LEU A 65 4.35 -4.53 -8.56
N THR A 66 4.16 -4.15 -9.82
CA THR A 66 2.86 -3.96 -10.49
C THR A 66 1.91 -5.14 -10.30
N HIS A 67 2.43 -6.37 -10.39
CA HIS A 67 1.66 -7.61 -10.19
C HIS A 67 2.02 -8.37 -8.91
N ALA A 68 2.88 -7.80 -8.07
CA ALA A 68 3.19 -8.39 -6.77
C ALA A 68 1.97 -8.31 -5.84
N PRO A 69 1.60 -9.40 -5.14
CA PRO A 69 0.54 -9.39 -4.15
C PRO A 69 0.92 -8.52 -2.94
N ALA A 70 -0.06 -8.03 -2.19
CA ALA A 70 0.12 -7.10 -1.07
C ALA A 70 1.20 -7.53 -0.07
N PHE A 71 1.27 -8.83 0.28
CA PHE A 71 2.27 -9.32 1.24
C PHE A 71 3.71 -9.25 0.72
N ARG A 72 3.94 -9.33 -0.59
CA ARG A 72 5.28 -9.14 -1.19
C ARG A 72 5.65 -7.66 -1.20
N ARG A 73 4.68 -6.78 -1.47
CA ARG A 73 4.87 -5.32 -1.40
C ARG A 73 5.20 -4.85 0.01
N ALA A 74 4.52 -5.41 1.01
CA ALA A 74 4.83 -5.17 2.43
C ALA A 74 6.27 -5.53 2.78
N ARG A 75 6.73 -6.72 2.33
CA ARG A 75 8.12 -7.16 2.51
C ARG A 75 9.14 -6.30 1.76
N ALA A 76 8.74 -5.68 0.65
CA ALA A 76 9.57 -4.74 -0.08
C ALA A 76 9.63 -3.34 0.59
N GLY A 77 8.82 -3.09 1.62
CA GLY A 77 8.82 -1.83 2.38
C GLY A 77 7.57 -0.95 2.19
N ILE A 78 6.53 -1.42 1.50
CA ILE A 78 5.26 -0.68 1.35
C ILE A 78 4.33 -1.00 2.51
N ALA A 79 4.13 -0.05 3.43
CA ALA A 79 3.11 -0.14 4.47
C ALA A 79 1.85 0.64 4.06
N HIS A 80 0.66 0.09 4.36
CA HIS A 80 -0.61 0.76 4.12
C HIS A 80 -1.44 0.80 5.39
N VAL A 81 -1.83 2.00 5.79
CA VAL A 81 -2.77 2.23 6.88
C VAL A 81 -4.10 2.66 6.26
N PRO A 82 -5.12 1.78 6.25
CA PRO A 82 -6.42 2.12 5.67
C PRO A 82 -7.15 3.16 6.51
N GLN A 83 -8.15 3.81 5.90
CA GLN A 83 -9.06 4.69 6.64
C GLN A 83 -9.84 3.89 7.70
N GLY A 84 -9.98 4.46 8.91
CA GLY A 84 -10.63 3.80 10.04
C GLY A 84 -9.63 3.20 11.04
N ARG A 85 -10.12 2.33 11.94
CA ARG A 85 -9.32 1.70 13.00
C ARG A 85 -9.02 0.25 12.64
N GLY A 86 -7.88 0.01 12.00
CA GLY A 86 -7.37 -1.34 11.70
C GLY A 86 -6.52 -1.90 12.83
N ILE A 87 -7.08 -2.02 14.03
CA ILE A 87 -6.38 -2.51 15.24
C ILE A 87 -6.96 -3.84 15.74
N PHE A 88 -6.14 -4.65 16.39
CA PHE A 88 -6.58 -5.85 17.08
C PHE A 88 -7.09 -5.46 18.48
N ASN A 89 -8.38 -5.20 18.60
CA ASN A 89 -9.01 -4.68 19.83
C ASN A 89 -8.86 -5.61 21.05
N GLN A 90 -8.59 -6.89 20.84
CA GLN A 90 -8.37 -7.88 21.89
C GLN A 90 -6.91 -7.92 22.38
N LEU A 91 -6.02 -7.19 21.72
CA LEU A 91 -4.60 -7.16 22.04
C LEU A 91 -4.23 -5.84 22.70
N THR A 92 -3.28 -5.88 23.62
CA THR A 92 -2.66 -4.68 24.19
C THR A 92 -1.96 -3.86 23.11
N VAL A 93 -1.63 -2.60 23.42
CA VAL A 93 -0.85 -1.72 22.53
C VAL A 93 0.47 -2.39 22.13
N ARG A 94 1.19 -2.97 23.09
CA ARG A 94 2.45 -3.68 22.86
C ARG A 94 2.27 -4.84 21.87
N GLN A 95 1.27 -5.69 22.08
CA GLN A 95 1.00 -6.83 21.20
C GLN A 95 0.61 -6.38 19.78
N ASN A 96 -0.15 -5.29 19.63
CA ASN A 96 -0.45 -4.71 18.32
C ASN A 96 0.84 -4.28 17.57
N LEU A 97 1.78 -3.64 18.26
CA LEU A 97 3.07 -3.23 17.68
C LEU A 97 3.95 -4.44 17.30
N GLU A 98 3.93 -5.49 18.12
CA GLU A 98 4.67 -6.73 17.87
C GLU A 98 4.17 -7.46 16.61
N VAL A 99 2.86 -7.45 16.35
CA VAL A 99 2.29 -8.03 15.12
C VAL A 99 2.86 -7.34 13.87
N GLY A 100 2.89 -6.00 13.87
CA GLY A 100 3.40 -5.22 12.73
C GLY A 100 4.91 -5.37 12.51
N THR A 101 5.70 -5.45 13.58
CA THR A 101 7.16 -5.54 13.50
C THR A 101 7.66 -6.93 13.08
N ARG A 102 6.95 -8.01 13.44
CA ARG A 102 7.28 -9.37 12.97
C ARG A 102 7.10 -9.52 11.45
N ALA A 103 6.10 -8.85 10.86
CA ALA A 103 5.90 -8.85 9.41
C ALA A 103 7.09 -8.24 8.65
N ALA A 104 7.81 -7.29 9.27
CA ALA A 104 8.99 -6.66 8.71
C ALA A 104 10.30 -7.47 8.92
N ARG A 105 10.37 -8.33 9.94
CA ARG A 105 11.64 -8.98 10.37
C ARG A 105 11.91 -10.39 9.82
N GLY A 106 11.02 -10.97 9.01
CA GLY A 106 11.20 -12.35 8.54
C GLY A 106 10.98 -13.39 9.65
N ARG A 107 10.86 -14.67 9.27
CA ARG A 107 10.34 -15.80 10.10
C ARG A 107 11.30 -16.23 11.24
N GLY A 108 11.64 -15.34 12.16
CA GLY A 108 12.63 -15.58 13.21
C GLY A 108 12.09 -15.82 14.64
N ASP A 109 10.87 -15.39 14.99
CA ASP A 109 10.43 -15.42 16.40
C ASP A 109 8.97 -15.86 16.58
N ARG A 110 8.77 -17.06 17.16
CA ARG A 110 7.50 -17.57 17.75
C ARG A 110 7.30 -16.92 19.13
N ALA A 111 6.13 -16.60 19.66
CA ALA A 111 4.73 -16.64 19.22
C ALA A 111 3.97 -15.49 19.92
N ILE A 112 2.71 -15.25 19.53
CA ILE A 112 1.70 -14.62 20.42
C ILE A 112 0.82 -15.79 20.88
N PRO A 113 0.54 -15.94 22.19
CA PRO A 113 -0.34 -16.99 22.69
C PRO A 113 -1.75 -16.92 22.08
#